data_AF-A0AAW2YXP7-F1
#
_entry.id   AF-A0AAW2YXP7-F1
#
_cell.length_a   1.000
_cell.length_b   1.000
_cell.length_c   1.000
_cell.angle_alpha   90.00
_cell.angle_beta   90.00
_cell.angle_gamma   90.00
#
_symmetry.space_group_name_H-M   'P 1'
#
loop_
_entity.id
_entity.type
_entity.pdbx_description
1 polymer ?
#
loop_
_entity_poly.entity_id
_entity_poly.type
_entity_poly.pdbx_seq_one_letter_code
_entity_poly.pdbx_strand_id
1 'polypeptide(L)'
;MIARTTFRNFTRTLYSRPSICQVLQSRSYSNDVTINGTPTHENLRSAFAGEAMKVQRYRYFAIRADSEGQVEIANLFRAAAKVAEDHSAGHLDFLLEVNDPATGEVASDLDGMLDSASFGTKHEGDQMYNEFAQTARNDGFEDIAEWFEKLAGAQAKLSNRFNGAVLE
;
A
#
# COMPACT_ATOMS: atom_id res chain seq x y z
N MET A 1 -2.31 32.49 13.24
CA MET A 1 -1.81 32.76 11.86
C MET A 1 -0.48 32.08 11.54
N ILE A 2 0.34 31.69 12.52
CA ILE A 2 1.69 31.13 12.30
C ILE A 2 1.66 29.66 11.79
N ALA A 3 0.65 28.85 12.15
CA ALA A 3 0.58 27.44 11.74
C ALA A 3 0.25 27.19 10.25
N ARG A 4 -0.45 28.13 9.58
CA ARG A 4 -0.82 27.99 8.16
C ARG A 4 0.38 28.22 7.21
N THR A 5 1.36 29.02 7.64
CA THR A 5 2.53 29.36 6.81
C THR A 5 3.56 28.24 6.80
N THR A 6 3.75 27.54 7.92
CA THR A 6 4.72 26.45 8.05
C THR A 6 4.32 25.21 7.24
N PHE A 7 3.02 24.87 7.21
CA PHE A 7 2.53 23.71 6.44
C PHE A 7 2.64 23.92 4.92
N ARG A 8 2.35 25.14 4.45
CA ARG A 8 2.41 25.50 3.02
C ARG A 8 3.83 25.47 2.45
N ASN A 9 4.84 25.69 3.30
CA ASN A 9 6.24 25.62 2.90
C ASN A 9 6.79 24.18 2.93
N PHE A 10 6.27 23.30 3.81
CA PHE A 10 6.65 21.89 3.85
C PHE A 10 6.15 21.11 2.62
N THR A 11 4.94 21.42 2.13
CA THR A 11 4.41 20.82 0.91
C THR A 11 5.00 21.40 -0.38
N ARG A 12 5.73 22.53 -0.35
CA ARG A 12 6.27 23.12 -1.59
C ARG A 12 7.64 22.56 -1.97
N THR A 13 8.41 22.06 -1.00
CA THR A 13 9.76 21.49 -1.23
C THR A 13 9.74 20.01 -1.60
N LEU A 14 8.68 19.26 -1.25
CA LEU A 14 8.53 17.85 -1.66
C LEU A 14 7.94 17.68 -3.07
N TYR A 15 7.16 18.65 -3.55
CA TYR A 15 6.38 18.58 -4.80
C TYR A 15 7.05 19.25 -6.01
N SER A 16 8.27 19.79 -5.86
CA SER A 16 9.08 20.31 -6.97
C SER A 16 10.15 19.31 -7.44
N ARG A 17 10.08 18.06 -6.99
CA ARG A 17 11.03 17.01 -7.37
C ARG A 17 10.70 16.53 -8.79
N PRO A 18 11.71 16.12 -9.59
CA PRO A 18 11.48 15.41 -10.84
C PRO A 18 10.46 14.29 -10.61
N SER A 19 9.70 13.91 -11.64
CA SER A 19 8.88 12.70 -11.56
C SER A 19 9.73 11.56 -10.99
N ILE A 20 9.18 10.68 -10.15
CA ILE A 20 10.01 9.61 -9.55
C ILE A 20 10.73 8.80 -10.63
N CYS A 21 10.09 8.59 -11.78
CA CYS A 21 10.71 8.03 -12.99
C CYS A 21 12.03 8.74 -13.38
N GLN A 22 12.10 10.07 -13.33
CA GLN A 22 13.33 10.84 -13.58
C GLN A 22 14.38 10.70 -12.47
N VAL A 23 13.99 10.52 -11.21
CA VAL A 23 14.95 10.27 -10.12
C VAL A 23 15.59 8.89 -10.28
N LEU A 24 14.80 7.87 -10.60
CA LEU A 24 15.27 6.51 -10.89
C LEU A 24 16.27 6.49 -12.06
N GLN A 25 15.94 7.21 -13.14
CA GLN A 25 16.78 7.33 -14.35
C GLN A 25 18.11 8.08 -14.13
N SER A 26 18.24 8.83 -13.03
CA SER A 26 19.43 9.65 -12.72
C SER A 26 20.39 9.01 -11.71
N ARG A 27 20.13 7.77 -11.29
CA ARG A 27 20.95 7.09 -10.28
C ARG A 27 22.37 6.79 -10.80
N SER A 28 23.36 7.03 -9.93
CA SER A 28 24.79 6.85 -10.21
C SER A 28 25.36 5.56 -9.61
N TYR A 29 24.53 4.58 -9.24
CA TYR A 29 25.02 3.29 -8.77
C TYR A 29 25.64 2.53 -9.95
N SER A 30 26.76 1.84 -9.72
CA SER A 30 27.28 0.89 -10.71
C SER A 30 26.24 -0.19 -10.97
N ASN A 31 26.16 -0.69 -12.20
CA ASN A 31 25.18 -1.70 -12.64
C ASN A 31 25.16 -2.99 -11.79
N ASP A 32 26.17 -3.22 -10.95
CA ASP A 32 26.29 -4.41 -10.07
C ASP A 32 25.71 -4.23 -8.65
N VAL A 33 25.23 -3.03 -8.24
CA VAL A 33 24.70 -2.81 -6.88
C VAL A 33 23.18 -2.94 -6.87
N THR A 34 22.69 -4.07 -6.35
CA THR A 34 21.27 -4.30 -6.06
C THR A 34 20.94 -3.97 -4.61
N ILE A 35 19.71 -3.51 -4.34
CA ILE A 35 19.21 -3.37 -2.96
C ILE A 35 18.76 -4.71 -2.37
N ASN A 36 18.52 -5.74 -3.20
CA ASN A 36 17.98 -7.01 -2.75
C ASN A 36 18.85 -7.65 -1.64
N GLY A 37 18.22 -8.09 -0.55
CA GLY A 37 18.89 -8.69 0.60
C GLY A 37 19.68 -7.73 1.50
N THR A 38 19.71 -6.43 1.19
CA THR A 38 20.39 -5.43 2.03
C THR A 38 19.49 -4.95 3.19
N PRO A 39 20.07 -4.43 4.28
CA PRO A 39 19.29 -3.73 5.31
C PRO A 39 18.46 -2.56 4.76
N THR A 40 18.93 -1.91 3.68
CA THR A 40 18.18 -0.84 3.01
C THR A 40 16.89 -1.35 2.39
N HIS A 41 16.88 -2.55 1.81
CA HIS A 41 15.68 -3.17 1.27
C HIS A 41 14.65 -3.47 2.36
N GLU A 42 15.08 -4.02 3.50
CA GLU A 42 14.19 -4.25 4.65
C GLU A 42 13.66 -2.95 5.27
N ASN A 43 14.49 -1.89 5.31
CA ASN A 43 14.05 -0.56 5.71
C ASN A 43 12.98 0.00 4.76
N LEU A 44 13.13 -0.19 3.45
CA LEU A 44 12.13 0.23 2.45
C LEU A 44 10.82 -0.53 2.62
N ARG A 45 10.85 -1.86 2.82
CA ARG A 45 9.65 -2.67 3.09
C ARG A 45 8.93 -2.21 4.36
N SER A 46 9.68 -1.95 5.42
CA SER A 46 9.14 -1.45 6.69
C SER A 46 8.51 -0.06 6.55
N ALA A 47 9.17 0.84 5.81
CA ALA A 47 8.66 2.17 5.54
C ALA A 47 7.41 2.14 4.66
N PHE A 48 7.40 1.32 3.61
CA PHE A 48 6.23 1.10 2.75
C PHE A 48 5.03 0.61 3.56
N ALA A 49 5.19 -0.44 4.37
CA ALA A 49 4.13 -0.95 5.23
C ALA A 49 3.60 0.11 6.19
N GLY A 50 4.50 0.87 6.82
CA GLY A 50 4.15 1.96 7.73
C GLY A 50 3.36 3.09 7.06
N GLU A 51 3.79 3.55 5.89
CA GLU A 51 3.08 4.58 5.13
C GLU A 51 1.74 4.07 4.57
N ALA A 52 1.68 2.85 4.04
CA ALA A 52 0.44 2.24 3.56
C ALA A 52 -0.61 2.11 4.68
N MET A 53 -0.21 1.70 5.88
CA MET A 53 -1.09 1.68 7.06
C MET A 53 -1.60 3.08 7.42
N LYS A 54 -0.76 4.12 7.31
CA LYS A 54 -1.16 5.52 7.59
C LYS A 54 -2.22 6.00 6.62
N VAL A 55 -2.11 5.68 5.32
CA VAL A 55 -3.10 6.07 4.30
C VAL A 55 -4.51 5.66 4.75
N GLN A 56 -4.71 4.38 5.04
CA GLN A 56 -6.04 3.87 5.40
C GLN A 56 -6.51 4.40 6.76
N ARG A 57 -5.63 4.45 7.77
CA ARG A 57 -5.97 4.96 9.10
C ARG A 57 -6.39 6.43 9.05
N TYR A 58 -5.64 7.28 8.35
CA TYR A 58 -5.93 8.71 8.30
C TYR A 58 -7.17 9.01 7.46
N ARG A 59 -7.42 8.26 6.38
CA ARG A 59 -8.71 8.34 5.67
C ARG A 59 -9.89 8.02 6.60
N TYR A 60 -9.78 6.97 7.41
CA TYR A 60 -10.80 6.63 8.39
C TYR A 60 -10.96 7.70 9.48
N PHE A 61 -9.85 8.22 10.01
CA PHE A 61 -9.89 9.30 11.01
C PHE A 61 -10.53 10.57 10.47
N ALA A 62 -10.32 10.89 9.20
CA ALA A 62 -11.01 12.01 8.56
C ALA A 62 -12.53 11.82 8.55
N ILE A 63 -13.02 10.62 8.17
CA ILE A 63 -14.45 10.28 8.19
C ILE A 63 -15.01 10.43 9.61
N ARG A 64 -14.28 9.93 10.61
CA ARG A 64 -14.69 10.07 12.01
C ARG A 64 -14.76 11.53 12.44
N ALA A 65 -13.75 12.33 12.11
CA ALA A 65 -13.72 13.75 12.41
C ALA A 65 -14.87 14.53 11.73
N ASP A 66 -15.24 14.21 10.49
CA ASP A 66 -16.43 14.80 9.84
C ASP A 66 -17.70 14.47 10.62
N SER A 67 -17.87 13.21 11.03
CA SER A 67 -19.06 12.77 11.78
C SER A 67 -19.21 13.47 13.14
N GLU A 68 -18.11 14.00 13.69
CA GLU A 68 -18.06 14.77 14.92
C GLU A 68 -18.08 16.30 14.69
N GLY A 69 -18.24 16.75 13.44
CA GLY A 69 -18.29 18.17 13.08
C GLY A 69 -16.92 18.88 13.08
N GLN A 70 -15.83 18.13 13.18
CA GLN A 70 -14.45 18.65 13.27
C GLN A 70 -13.82 18.85 11.89
N VAL A 71 -14.38 19.76 11.09
CA VAL A 71 -14.02 19.95 9.67
C VAL A 71 -12.53 20.24 9.45
N GLU A 72 -11.91 21.08 10.29
CA GLU A 72 -10.47 21.40 10.14
C GLU A 72 -9.58 20.18 10.42
N ILE A 73 -9.94 19.37 11.42
CA ILE A 73 -9.21 18.13 11.75
C ILE A 73 -9.40 17.08 10.65
N ALA A 74 -10.62 16.94 10.13
CA ALA A 74 -10.88 16.04 9.01
C ALA A 74 -10.01 16.41 7.79
N ASN A 75 -9.91 17.70 7.47
CA ASN A 75 -9.06 18.19 6.38
C ASN A 75 -7.57 17.94 6.64
N LEU A 76 -7.11 18.07 7.88
CA LEU A 76 -5.73 17.72 8.25
C LEU A 76 -5.45 16.23 8.02
N PHE A 77 -6.34 15.35 8.44
CA PHE A 77 -6.18 13.91 8.22
C PHE A 77 -6.21 13.54 6.73
N ARG A 78 -7.08 14.16 5.93
CA ARG A 78 -7.08 13.96 4.46
C ARG A 78 -5.76 14.37 3.83
N ALA A 79 -5.23 15.54 4.20
CA ALA A 79 -3.94 16.01 3.71
C ALA A 79 -2.80 15.07 4.14
N ALA A 80 -2.80 14.60 5.38
CA ALA A 80 -1.82 13.64 5.88
C ALA A 80 -1.91 12.29 5.16
N ALA A 81 -3.11 11.79 4.87
CA ALA A 81 -3.31 10.56 4.11
C ALA A 81 -2.74 10.68 2.69
N LYS A 82 -2.91 11.84 2.03
CA LYS A 82 -2.37 12.08 0.69
C LYS A 82 -0.84 12.12 0.68
N VAL A 83 -0.22 12.71 1.70
CA VAL A 83 1.24 12.71 1.84
C VAL A 83 1.77 11.30 2.08
N ALA A 84 1.11 10.51 2.94
CA ALA A 84 1.49 9.12 3.17
C ALA A 84 1.33 8.26 1.91
N GLU A 85 0.30 8.53 1.09
CA GLU A 85 0.08 7.87 -0.21
C GLU A 85 1.25 8.15 -1.16
N ASP A 86 1.65 9.42 -1.29
CA ASP A 86 2.80 9.82 -2.11
C ASP A 86 4.11 9.18 -1.63
N HIS A 87 4.34 9.11 -0.31
CA HIS A 87 5.50 8.44 0.26
C HIS A 87 5.48 6.92 0.03
N SER A 88 4.32 6.27 0.23
CA SER A 88 4.17 4.83 0.02
C SER A 88 4.40 4.43 -1.44
N ALA A 89 3.88 5.20 -2.40
CA ALA A 89 4.14 5.00 -3.83
C ALA A 89 5.63 5.16 -4.13
N GLY A 90 6.26 6.20 -3.59
CA GLY A 90 7.69 6.41 -3.75
C GLY A 90 8.55 5.30 -3.15
N HIS A 91 8.13 4.60 -2.09
CA HIS A 91 8.83 3.41 -1.60
C HIS A 91 8.60 2.20 -2.50
N LEU A 92 7.36 2.01 -2.97
CA LEU A 92 6.99 0.89 -3.83
C LEU A 92 7.79 0.90 -5.14
N ASP A 93 8.05 2.07 -5.72
CA ASP A 93 8.87 2.21 -6.93
C ASP A 93 10.28 1.60 -6.77
N PHE A 94 10.91 1.71 -5.59
CA PHE A 94 12.21 1.07 -5.33
C PHE A 94 12.06 -0.44 -5.11
N LEU A 95 10.97 -0.86 -4.46
CA LEU A 95 10.74 -2.27 -4.11
C LEU A 95 10.45 -3.11 -5.36
N LEU A 96 9.69 -2.56 -6.32
CA LEU A 96 9.35 -3.25 -7.57
C LEU A 96 10.55 -3.47 -8.51
N GLU A 97 11.70 -2.80 -8.29
CA GLU A 97 12.98 -3.17 -8.93
C GLU A 97 13.47 -4.55 -8.47
N VAL A 98 13.03 -5.00 -7.28
CA VAL A 98 13.33 -6.32 -6.73
C VAL A 98 12.17 -7.27 -6.97
N ASN A 99 11.02 -7.03 -6.35
CA ASN A 99 9.77 -7.81 -6.43
C ASN A 99 8.64 -7.03 -5.71
N ASP A 100 7.39 -7.47 -5.88
CA ASP A 100 6.28 -7.00 -5.06
C ASP A 100 6.54 -7.34 -3.57
N PRO A 101 6.56 -6.36 -2.66
CA PRO A 101 6.88 -6.59 -1.26
C PRO A 101 5.82 -7.39 -0.49
N ALA A 102 4.58 -7.50 -1.02
CA ALA A 102 3.47 -8.23 -0.41
C ALA A 102 3.45 -9.71 -0.83
N THR A 103 3.70 -10.01 -2.10
CA THR A 103 3.61 -11.37 -2.66
C THR A 103 4.97 -12.03 -2.87
N GLY A 104 6.02 -11.24 -3.09
CA GLY A 104 7.33 -11.70 -3.51
C GLY A 104 7.46 -11.99 -5.01
N GLU A 105 6.40 -11.76 -5.79
CA GLU A 105 6.38 -11.98 -7.24
C GLU A 105 7.09 -10.84 -8.01
N VAL A 106 7.58 -11.15 -9.21
CA VAL A 106 8.16 -10.12 -10.09
C VAL A 106 7.03 -9.25 -10.64
N ALA A 107 7.08 -7.94 -10.37
CA ALA A 107 6.04 -6.98 -10.76
C ALA A 107 6.66 -5.70 -11.37
N SER A 108 7.68 -5.88 -12.20
CA SER A 108 8.45 -4.79 -12.82
C SER A 108 7.80 -4.19 -14.07
N ASP A 109 6.80 -4.86 -14.65
CA ASP A 109 5.97 -4.39 -15.74
C ASP A 109 4.48 -4.66 -15.48
N LEU A 110 3.61 -4.24 -16.41
CA LEU A 110 2.16 -4.34 -16.22
C LEU A 110 1.69 -5.80 -16.11
N ASP A 111 2.27 -6.70 -16.89
CA ASP A 111 1.88 -8.11 -16.88
C ASP A 111 2.29 -8.77 -15.56
N GLY A 112 3.51 -8.53 -15.08
CA GLY A 112 3.95 -8.97 -13.76
C GLY A 112 3.13 -8.37 -12.60
N MET A 113 2.67 -7.12 -12.72
CA MET A 113 1.75 -6.52 -11.74
C MET A 113 0.39 -7.23 -11.72
N LEU A 114 -0.15 -7.61 -12.89
CA LEU A 114 -1.40 -8.37 -12.99
C LEU A 114 -1.23 -9.79 -12.40
N ASP A 115 -0.12 -10.45 -12.71
CA ASP A 115 0.20 -11.78 -12.19
C ASP A 115 0.37 -11.76 -10.67
N SER A 116 1.13 -10.79 -10.12
CA SER A 116 1.28 -10.60 -8.68
C SER A 116 -0.07 -10.38 -7.99
N ALA A 117 -0.91 -9.49 -8.53
CA ALA A 117 -2.23 -9.22 -7.98
C ALA A 117 -3.15 -10.45 -8.03
N SER A 118 -3.10 -11.22 -9.11
CA SER A 118 -3.84 -12.47 -9.23
C SER A 118 -3.38 -13.51 -8.21
N PHE A 119 -2.07 -13.70 -8.07
CA PHE A 119 -1.46 -14.63 -7.12
C PHE A 119 -1.84 -14.28 -5.68
N GLY A 120 -1.66 -13.02 -5.29
CA GLY A 120 -1.97 -12.53 -3.94
C GLY A 120 -3.44 -12.74 -3.59
N THR A 121 -4.36 -12.27 -4.44
CA THR A 121 -5.81 -12.41 -4.19
C THR A 121 -6.26 -13.88 -4.17
N LYS A 122 -5.64 -14.75 -4.97
CA LYS A 122 -5.91 -16.19 -4.91
C LYS A 122 -5.49 -16.78 -3.57
N HIS A 123 -4.28 -16.50 -3.10
CA HIS A 123 -3.78 -16.98 -1.82
C HIS A 123 -4.65 -16.48 -0.66
N GLU A 124 -5.02 -15.20 -0.68
CA GLU A 124 -5.92 -14.61 0.32
C GLU A 124 -7.29 -15.31 0.36
N GLY A 125 -7.88 -15.55 -0.81
CA GLY A 125 -9.20 -16.17 -0.94
C GLY A 125 -9.26 -17.64 -0.59
N ASP A 126 -8.26 -18.42 -1.02
CA ASP A 126 -8.28 -19.88 -0.88
C ASP A 126 -7.75 -20.34 0.48
N GLN A 127 -6.82 -19.59 1.08
CA GLN A 127 -6.08 -20.03 2.27
C GLN A 127 -6.21 -19.03 3.43
N MET A 128 -5.63 -17.84 3.29
CA MET A 128 -5.39 -16.93 4.42
C MET A 128 -6.68 -16.56 5.17
N TYR A 129 -7.71 -16.08 4.46
CA TYR A 129 -8.94 -15.65 5.13
C TYR A 129 -9.77 -16.81 5.70
N ASN A 130 -9.67 -18.01 5.12
CA ASN A 130 -10.32 -19.19 5.67
C ASN A 130 -9.67 -19.62 7.00
N GLU A 131 -8.33 -19.59 7.08
CA GLU A 131 -7.59 -19.87 8.31
C GLU A 131 -7.88 -18.80 9.40
N PHE A 132 -7.97 -17.53 9.00
CA PHE A 132 -8.33 -16.45 9.91
C PHE A 132 -9.76 -16.59 10.44
N ALA A 133 -10.71 -16.97 9.59
CA ALA A 133 -12.09 -17.25 10.02
C ALA A 133 -12.16 -18.39 11.03
N GLN A 134 -11.43 -19.49 10.78
CA GLN A 134 -11.38 -20.62 11.70
C GLN A 134 -10.76 -20.22 13.06
N THR A 135 -9.70 -19.41 13.04
CA THR A 135 -9.07 -18.89 14.25
C THR A 135 -10.04 -18.00 15.04
N ALA A 136 -10.70 -17.05 14.37
CA ALA A 136 -11.69 -16.18 15.00
C ALA A 136 -12.85 -16.98 15.63
N ARG A 137 -13.31 -18.04 14.96
CA ARG A 137 -14.36 -18.92 15.49
C ARG A 137 -13.90 -19.73 16.71
N ASN A 138 -12.66 -20.23 16.70
CA ASN A 138 -12.07 -20.91 17.85
C ASN A 138 -11.95 -19.99 19.07
N ASP A 139 -11.66 -18.71 18.83
CA ASP A 139 -11.55 -17.69 19.87
C ASP A 139 -12.92 -17.13 20.32
N GLY A 140 -14.02 -17.53 19.66
CA GLY A 140 -15.40 -17.12 20.00
C GLY A 140 -15.87 -15.82 19.34
N PHE A 141 -15.18 -15.32 18.32
CA PHE A 141 -15.53 -14.10 17.56
C PHE A 141 -16.25 -14.43 16.24
N GLU A 142 -17.50 -14.86 16.33
CA GLU A 142 -18.25 -15.32 15.14
C GLU A 142 -18.47 -14.20 14.10
N ASP A 143 -18.69 -12.96 14.53
CA ASP A 143 -18.87 -11.82 13.64
C ASP A 143 -17.60 -11.48 12.83
N ILE A 144 -16.43 -11.64 13.44
CA ILE A 144 -15.12 -11.52 12.77
C ILE A 144 -14.89 -12.69 11.82
N ALA A 145 -15.27 -13.92 12.21
CA ALA A 145 -15.16 -15.09 11.35
C ALA A 145 -15.99 -14.93 10.08
N GLU A 146 -17.26 -14.54 10.19
CA GLU A 146 -18.13 -14.25 9.06
C GLU A 146 -17.58 -13.12 8.18
N TRP A 147 -16.92 -12.13 8.78
CA TRP A 147 -16.26 -11.07 8.03
C TRP A 147 -15.11 -11.59 7.18
N PHE A 148 -14.24 -12.44 7.74
CA PHE A 148 -13.15 -13.06 6.98
C PHE A 148 -13.66 -13.98 5.86
N GLU A 149 -14.72 -14.76 6.07
CA GLU A 149 -15.33 -15.59 5.02
C GLU A 149 -15.88 -14.75 3.85
N LYS A 150 -16.48 -13.59 4.16
CA LYS A 150 -16.91 -12.62 3.12
C LYS A 150 -15.72 -12.08 2.33
N LEU A 151 -14.60 -11.79 2.99
CA LEU A 151 -13.36 -11.36 2.33
C LEU A 151 -12.79 -12.47 1.45
N ALA A 152 -12.77 -13.72 1.90
CA ALA A 152 -12.31 -14.86 1.12
C ALA A 152 -13.07 -14.94 -0.23
N GLY A 153 -14.41 -14.87 -0.19
CA GLY A 153 -15.24 -14.87 -1.39
C GLY A 153 -15.07 -13.64 -2.29
N ALA A 154 -14.71 -12.48 -1.73
CA ALA A 154 -14.40 -11.28 -2.51
C ALA A 154 -13.05 -11.42 -3.24
N GLN A 155 -12.03 -11.96 -2.58
CA GLN A 155 -10.71 -12.13 -3.18
C GLN A 155 -10.69 -13.19 -4.27
N ALA A 156 -11.42 -14.30 -4.10
CA ALA A 156 -11.58 -15.30 -5.16
C ALA A 156 -12.18 -14.70 -6.45
N LYS A 157 -13.11 -13.74 -6.33
CA LYS A 157 -13.67 -13.02 -7.48
C LYS A 157 -12.65 -12.06 -8.11
N LEU A 158 -11.83 -11.40 -7.31
CA LEU A 158 -10.78 -10.50 -7.81
C LEU A 158 -9.68 -11.26 -8.55
N SER A 159 -9.23 -12.41 -8.04
CA SER A 159 -8.26 -13.27 -8.73
C SER A 159 -8.74 -13.66 -10.14
N ASN A 160 -10.00 -14.08 -10.27
CA ASN A 160 -10.58 -14.38 -11.58
C ASN A 160 -10.60 -13.18 -12.53
N ARG A 161 -10.77 -11.95 -12.01
CA ARG A 161 -10.74 -10.74 -12.83
C ARG A 161 -9.35 -10.37 -13.29
N PHE A 162 -8.33 -10.51 -12.44
CA PHE A 162 -6.94 -10.27 -12.83
C PHE A 162 -6.47 -11.31 -13.86
N ASN A 163 -6.76 -12.60 -13.64
CA ASN A 163 -6.48 -13.65 -14.62
C ASN A 163 -7.12 -13.38 -15.99
N GLY A 164 -8.37 -12.90 -16.02
CA GLY A 164 -9.04 -12.57 -17.28
C GLY A 164 -8.60 -11.24 -17.92
N ALA A 165 -7.80 -10.43 -17.23
CA ALA A 165 -7.28 -9.16 -17.74
C ALA A 165 -5.89 -9.29 -18.37
N VAL A 166 -5.21 -10.43 -18.17
CA VAL A 166 -3.95 -10.75 -18.86
C VAL A 166 -4.24 -10.78 -20.37
N LEU A 167 -3.61 -9.85 -21.10
CA LEU A 167 -3.81 -9.70 -22.53
C LEU A 167 -3.08 -10.84 -23.26
N GLU A 168 -3.76 -11.51 -24.21
CA GLU A 168 -3.12 -12.43 -25.17
C GLU A 168 -2.15 -11.70 -26.12
#